data_AF-A0A1C4IW73-F1
#
_entry.id   AF-A0A1C4IW73-F1
#
_cell.length_a   1.000
_cell.length_b   1.000
_cell.length_c   1.000
_cell.angle_alpha   90.00
_cell.angle_beta   90.00
_cell.angle_gamma   90.00
#
_symmetry.space_group_name_H-M   'P 1'
#
loop_
_entity.id
_entity.type
_entity.pdbx_description
1 polymer ?
#
loop_
_entity_poly.entity_id
_entity_poly.type
_entity_poly.pdbx_seq_one_letter_code
_entity_poly.pdbx_strand_id
1 'polypeptide(L)'
;MTAPDSQHPRPPVCGHWIGAERRHCLARQDLREYLSGLRCPRHTPAKLANAPEPVPGAGLPAGAWTTPSPQSASAVFDEAAIRSGKRRSSPHVYRAALDAQRPQRE
;
A
#
# COMPACT_ATOMS: atom_id res chain seq x y z
N MET A 1 7.79 -15.57 -38.31
CA MET A 1 8.11 -16.34 -37.09
C MET A 1 7.70 -15.47 -35.91
N THR A 2 6.46 -15.62 -35.42
CA THR A 2 5.88 -14.69 -34.42
C THR A 2 5.27 -15.50 -33.27
N ALA A 3 5.85 -15.26 -32.09
CA ALA A 3 5.44 -15.48 -30.68
C ALA A 3 4.63 -16.74 -30.28
N PRO A 4 5.07 -17.49 -29.24
CA PRO A 4 4.21 -18.41 -28.51
C PRO A 4 3.51 -17.75 -27.32
N ASP A 5 2.45 -18.44 -26.89
CA ASP A 5 1.79 -18.41 -25.58
C ASP A 5 0.80 -17.28 -25.27
N SER A 6 -0.43 -17.48 -25.76
CA SER A 6 -1.64 -16.97 -25.11
C SER A 6 -1.79 -17.68 -23.75
N GLN A 7 -1.09 -17.17 -22.73
CA GLN A 7 -1.22 -17.64 -21.35
C GLN A 7 -2.65 -17.34 -20.86
N HIS A 8 -3.57 -18.30 -20.99
CA HIS A 8 -4.83 -18.24 -20.26
C HIS A 8 -4.50 -18.26 -18.77
N PRO A 9 -4.96 -17.28 -17.97
CA PRO A 9 -4.74 -17.32 -16.53
C PRO A 9 -5.39 -18.61 -16.02
N ARG A 10 -4.59 -19.44 -15.36
CA ARG A 10 -5.11 -20.64 -14.71
C ARG A 10 -6.22 -20.22 -13.73
N PRO A 11 -7.27 -21.04 -13.57
CA PRO A 11 -8.34 -20.71 -12.63
C PRO A 11 -7.74 -20.49 -11.23
N PRO A 12 -8.24 -19.50 -10.47
CA PRO A 12 -7.70 -19.17 -9.15
C PRO A 12 -7.83 -20.37 -8.22
N VAL A 13 -6.75 -20.68 -7.51
CA VAL A 13 -6.68 -21.78 -6.54
C VAL A 13 -5.96 -21.32 -5.27
N CYS A 14 -6.26 -21.98 -4.16
CA CYS A 14 -5.52 -21.80 -2.92
C CYS A 14 -4.05 -22.22 -3.11
N GLY A 15 -3.13 -21.27 -2.93
CA GLY A 15 -1.70 -21.48 -3.10
C GLY A 15 -0.98 -22.03 -1.86
N HIS A 16 -1.68 -22.32 -0.78
CA HIS A 16 -1.05 -22.78 0.47
C HIS A 16 -0.34 -24.12 0.29
N TRP A 17 0.89 -24.22 0.79
CA TRP A 17 1.69 -25.45 0.85
C TRP A 17 1.44 -26.20 2.15
N ILE A 18 0.96 -27.45 2.05
CA ILE A 18 0.68 -28.32 3.18
C ILE A 18 1.94 -29.15 3.46
N GLY A 19 2.73 -28.75 4.44
CA GLY A 19 4.04 -29.36 4.74
C GLY A 19 3.97 -30.87 5.00
N ALA A 20 2.96 -31.33 5.75
CA ALA A 20 2.78 -32.75 6.08
C ALA A 20 2.50 -33.62 4.85
N GLU A 21 1.80 -33.07 3.86
CA GLU A 21 1.37 -33.81 2.65
C GLU A 21 2.29 -33.55 1.45
N ARG A 22 3.27 -32.65 1.59
CA ARG A 22 4.20 -32.22 0.53
C ARG A 22 3.48 -31.83 -0.77
N ARG A 23 2.37 -31.10 -0.66
CA ARG A 23 1.57 -30.62 -1.81
C ARG A 23 0.89 -29.28 -1.54
N HIS A 24 0.47 -28.61 -2.61
CA HIS A 24 -0.41 -27.43 -2.51
C HIS A 24 -1.87 -27.82 -2.29
N CYS A 25 -2.62 -26.97 -1.61
CA CYS A 25 -4.02 -27.19 -1.30
C CYS A 25 -4.92 -27.23 -2.55
N LEU A 26 -4.74 -26.28 -3.48
CA LEU A 26 -5.47 -26.19 -4.75
C LEU A 26 -7.01 -26.05 -4.63
N ALA A 27 -7.56 -25.82 -3.44
CA ALA A 27 -8.99 -25.56 -3.25
C ALA A 27 -9.44 -24.36 -4.10
N ARG A 28 -10.69 -24.40 -4.60
CA ARG A 28 -11.25 -23.40 -5.52
C ARG A 28 -12.39 -22.58 -4.93
N GLN A 29 -12.88 -22.94 -3.75
CA GLN A 29 -14.06 -22.35 -3.13
C GLN A 29 -13.66 -21.31 -2.09
N ASP A 30 -14.46 -20.25 -2.01
CA ASP A 30 -14.35 -19.16 -1.02
C ASP A 30 -12.94 -18.61 -0.86
N LEU A 31 -12.26 -18.43 -2.00
CA LEU A 31 -10.91 -17.90 -2.02
C LEU A 31 -10.92 -16.43 -1.66
N ARG A 32 -10.00 -16.06 -0.77
CA ARG A 32 -9.75 -14.69 -0.34
C ARG A 32 -8.32 -14.30 -0.65
N GLU A 33 -8.14 -13.04 -1.05
CA GLU A 33 -6.83 -12.48 -1.31
C GLU A 33 -6.17 -12.02 -0.01
N TYR A 34 -4.92 -12.43 0.17
CA TYR A 34 -4.04 -11.97 1.24
C TYR A 34 -2.69 -11.60 0.63
N LEU A 35 -1.84 -10.91 1.40
CA LEU A 35 -0.45 -10.60 1.01
C LEU A 35 0.35 -11.84 0.56
N SER A 36 0.06 -13.01 1.12
CA SER A 36 0.73 -14.28 0.75
C SER A 36 0.12 -14.97 -0.50
N GLY A 37 -0.88 -14.36 -1.12
CA GLY A 37 -1.66 -14.90 -2.24
C GLY A 37 -3.03 -15.46 -1.81
N LEU A 38 -3.72 -16.08 -2.77
CA LEU A 38 -5.08 -16.64 -2.58
C LEU A 38 -5.10 -17.77 -1.55
N ARG A 39 -6.05 -17.70 -0.61
CA ARG A 39 -6.26 -18.71 0.44
C ARG A 39 -7.72 -19.09 0.56
N CYS A 40 -7.98 -20.38 0.77
CA CYS A 40 -9.31 -20.88 1.13
C CYS A 40 -9.58 -20.70 2.64
N PRO A 41 -10.83 -20.85 3.11
CA PRO A 41 -11.20 -20.60 4.51
C PRO A 41 -10.47 -21.48 5.54
N ARG A 42 -9.87 -22.61 5.10
CA ARG A 42 -9.05 -23.48 5.96
C ARG A 42 -7.60 -23.02 6.12
N HIS A 43 -7.13 -22.17 5.20
CA HIS A 43 -5.73 -21.74 5.12
C HIS A 43 -5.61 -20.22 5.18
N THR A 44 -6.56 -19.53 5.81
CA THR A 44 -6.40 -18.12 6.13
C THR A 44 -5.27 -17.95 7.14
N PRO A 45 -4.58 -16.80 7.16
CA PRO A 45 -3.55 -16.54 8.15
C PRO A 45 -4.05 -16.69 9.59
N ALA A 46 -5.29 -16.27 9.88
CA ALA A 46 -5.89 -16.43 11.20
C ALA A 46 -6.09 -17.91 11.57
N LYS A 47 -6.57 -18.74 10.64
CA LYS A 47 -6.73 -20.19 10.88
C LYS A 47 -5.40 -20.89 11.12
N LEU A 48 -4.36 -20.53 10.37
CA LEU A 48 -3.01 -21.08 10.59
C LEU A 48 -2.44 -20.66 11.96
N ALA A 49 -2.81 -19.46 12.44
CA ALA A 49 -2.48 -18.97 13.76
C ALA A 49 -3.43 -19.44 14.89
N ASN A 50 -4.40 -20.31 14.59
CA ASN A 50 -5.47 -20.74 15.51
C ASN A 50 -6.27 -19.57 16.13
N ALA A 51 -6.36 -18.44 15.42
CA ALA A 51 -7.16 -17.29 15.79
C ALA A 51 -8.53 -17.31 15.10
N PRO A 52 -9.56 -16.68 15.68
CA PRO A 52 -10.81 -16.43 14.98
C PRO A 52 -10.57 -15.55 13.73
N GLU A 53 -11.27 -15.83 12.63
CA GLU A 53 -11.22 -14.98 11.45
C GLU A 53 -11.87 -13.62 11.79
N PRO A 54 -11.23 -12.49 11.46
CA PRO A 54 -11.83 -11.19 11.69
C PRO A 54 -13.14 -11.07 10.92
N VAL A 55 -14.18 -10.62 11.61
CA VAL A 55 -15.46 -10.28 10.96
C VAL A 55 -15.20 -9.07 10.05
N PRO A 56 -15.73 -9.07 8.81
CA PRO A 56 -15.68 -7.88 7.97
C PRO A 56 -16.25 -6.70 8.74
N GLY A 57 -15.43 -5.68 9.01
CA GLY A 57 -15.89 -4.45 9.66
C GLY A 57 -16.83 -3.66 8.75
N ALA A 58 -17.43 -2.59 9.28
CA ALA A 58 -18.35 -1.69 8.56
C ALA A 58 -17.70 -0.89 7.38
N GLY A 59 -16.53 -1.32 6.90
CA GLY A 59 -15.69 -0.55 6.01
C GLY A 59 -15.07 0.67 6.71
N LEU A 60 -14.32 1.45 5.93
CA LEU A 60 -13.86 2.77 6.35
C LEU A 60 -14.99 3.79 6.13
N PRO A 61 -15.15 4.81 6.99
CA PRO A 61 -16.12 5.88 6.76
C PRO A 61 -15.79 6.64 5.47
N ALA A 62 -16.80 7.25 4.83
CA ALA A 62 -16.63 7.95 3.56
C ALA A 62 -15.53 9.04 3.57
N GLY A 63 -15.24 9.63 4.74
CA GLY A 63 -14.18 10.62 4.95
C GLY A 63 -12.82 10.05 5.39
N ALA A 64 -12.61 8.72 5.39
CA ALA A 64 -11.36 8.14 5.92
C ALA A 64 -10.09 8.63 5.20
N TRP A 65 -10.23 9.04 3.94
CA TRP A 65 -9.12 9.53 3.11
C TRP A 65 -9.15 11.05 2.90
N THR A 66 -10.09 11.77 3.53
CA THR A 66 -10.19 13.24 3.39
C THR A 66 -9.29 13.99 4.37
N THR A 67 -8.74 13.31 5.38
CA THR A 67 -7.70 13.88 6.24
C THR A 67 -6.45 14.08 5.40
N PRO A 68 -5.98 15.32 5.17
CA PRO A 68 -4.76 15.56 4.41
C PRO A 68 -3.60 14.86 5.10
N SER A 69 -2.85 14.06 4.33
CA SER A 69 -1.71 13.32 4.88
C SER A 69 -0.67 14.29 5.45
N PRO A 70 0.13 13.88 6.45
CA PRO A 70 1.20 14.70 7.02
C PRO A 70 2.24 15.18 5.99
N GLN A 71 2.24 14.65 4.76
CA GLN A 71 3.13 15.07 3.68
C GLN A 71 2.92 16.55 3.33
N SER A 72 1.70 17.10 3.47
CA SER A 72 1.47 18.54 3.33
C SER A 72 2.14 19.36 4.43
N ALA A 73 2.20 18.83 5.66
CA ALA A 73 2.96 19.43 6.76
C ALA A 73 4.48 19.28 6.54
N SER A 74 4.94 18.17 5.95
CA SER A 74 6.36 17.95 5.62
C SER A 74 6.92 18.99 4.65
N ALA A 75 6.13 19.45 3.68
CA ALA A 75 6.55 20.48 2.72
C ALA A 75 6.94 21.81 3.40
N VAL A 76 6.22 22.21 4.46
CA VAL A 76 6.51 23.45 5.22
C VAL A 76 7.85 23.34 5.97
N PHE A 77 8.15 22.16 6.52
CA PHE A 77 9.44 21.92 7.19
C PHE A 77 10.61 21.92 6.20
N ASP A 78 10.40 21.35 5.01
CA ASP A 78 11.39 21.34 3.94
C ASP A 78 11.68 22.75 3.41
N GLU A 79 10.65 23.57 3.22
CA GLU A 79 10.78 24.96 2.80
C GLU A 79 11.53 25.80 3.84
N ALA A 80 11.21 25.63 5.13
CA ALA A 80 11.94 26.27 6.22
C ALA A 80 13.41 25.81 6.31
N ALA A 81 13.69 24.53 6.06
CA ALA A 81 15.05 23.98 6.04
C ALA A 81 15.87 24.49 4.84
N ILE A 82 15.27 24.58 3.66
CA ILE A 82 15.88 25.16 2.45
C ILE A 82 16.22 26.64 2.68
N ARG A 83 15.24 27.41 3.15
CA ARG A 83 15.40 28.84 3.43
C ARG A 83 16.46 29.13 4.47
N SER A 84 16.49 28.37 5.57
CA SER A 84 17.50 28.52 6.63
C SER A 84 18.88 28.00 6.23
N GLY A 85 19.04 27.45 5.01
CA GLY A 85 20.29 26.88 4.52
C GLY A 85 20.65 25.54 5.17
N LYS A 86 19.80 25.00 6.06
CA LYS A 86 19.97 23.67 6.68
C LYS A 86 19.85 22.54 5.66
N ARG A 87 19.21 22.79 4.52
CA ARG A 87 19.11 21.86 3.40
C ARG A 87 19.65 22.50 2.12
N ARG A 88 20.53 21.77 1.42
CA ARG A 88 21.03 22.20 0.10
C ARG A 88 19.89 22.19 -0.90
N SER A 89 19.82 23.22 -1.72
CA SER A 89 18.83 23.37 -2.80
C SER A 89 19.48 24.05 -4.00
N SER A 90 18.83 24.00 -5.16
CA SER A 90 19.24 24.81 -6.29
C SER A 90 18.95 26.29 -6.01
N PRO A 91 19.70 27.23 -6.61
CA PRO A 91 19.49 28.66 -6.38
C PRO A 91 18.05 29.13 -6.68
N HIS A 92 17.39 28.52 -7.65
CA HIS A 92 16.00 28.81 -7.99
C HIS A 92 15.03 28.41 -6.87
N VAL A 93 15.19 27.22 -6.31
CA VAL A 93 14.34 26.70 -5.21
C VAL A 93 14.57 27.51 -3.93
N TYR A 94 15.81 27.92 -3.66
CA TYR A 94 16.13 28.80 -2.54
C TYR A 94 15.42 30.16 -2.63
N ARG A 95 15.40 30.79 -3.82
CA ARG A 95 14.71 32.07 -4.04
C ARG A 95 13.20 31.96 -3.86
N ALA A 96 12.59 30.91 -4.40
CA ALA A 96 11.16 30.65 -4.23
C ALA A 96 10.76 30.52 -2.76
N ALA A 97 11.55 29.79 -1.96
CA ALA A 97 11.31 29.63 -0.52
C ALA A 97 11.49 30.93 0.29
N LEU A 98 12.28 31.89 -0.20
CA LEU A 98 12.39 33.23 0.40
C LEU A 98 11.18 34.11 0.06
N ASP A 99 10.73 34.08 -1.19
CA ASP A 99 9.58 34.87 -1.64
C ASP A 99 8.26 34.42 -0.98
N ALA A 100 8.10 33.12 -0.71
CA ALA A 100 6.93 32.58 0.00
C ALA A 100 6.75 33.15 1.43
N GLN A 101 7.80 33.69 2.06
CA GLN A 101 7.72 34.31 3.38
C GLN A 101 7.33 35.79 3.33
N ARG A 102 7.42 36.44 2.17
CA ARG A 102 7.16 37.88 2.08
C ARG A 102 5.68 38.12 2.39
N PRO A 103 5.37 38.92 3.42
CA PRO A 103 3.97 39.27 3.69
C PRO A 103 3.42 39.94 2.44
N GLN A 104 2.21 39.54 2.02
CA GLN A 104 1.49 40.27 0.99
C GLN A 104 1.28 41.69 1.52
N ARG A 105 1.92 42.66 0.86
CA ARG A 105 1.65 44.07 1.16
C ARG A 105 0.28 44.37 0.56
N GLU A 106 -0.71 44.58 1.42
CA GLU A 106 -1.97 45.23 1.07
C GLU A 106 -1.73 46.68 0.62
#